data_AF-A0A6A7MDQ5-F1
#
_entry.id   AF-A0A6A7MDQ5-F1
#
_cell.length_a   1.000
_cell.length_b   1.000
_cell.length_c   1.000
_cell.angle_alpha   90.00
_cell.angle_beta   90.00
_cell.angle_gamma   90.00
#
_symmetry.space_group_name_H-M   'P 1'
#
loop_
_entity.id
_entity.type
_entity.pdbx_description
1 polymer ?
#
loop_
_entity_poly.entity_id
_entity_poly.type
_entity_poly.pdbx_seq_one_letter_code
_entity_poly.pdbx_strand_id
1 'polypeptide(L)'
;MATVPLLRKLLAEGDVVASRWSAGGTHTGAPFGPLPTSGRKFEITGMSIYLVRDGRIAEGWVNDDTLGMATQLGMASMAAAS
;
A
#
# COMPACT_ATOMS: atom_id res chain seq x y z
N MET A 1 -13.43 -1.98 6.99
CA MET A 1 -13.43 -0.59 6.47
C MET A 1 -11.99 -0.18 6.24
N ALA A 2 -11.65 0.30 5.04
CA ALA A 2 -10.32 0.83 4.74
C ALA A 2 -10.21 2.25 5.31
N THR A 3 -9.04 2.62 5.83
CA THR A 3 -8.71 3.99 6.16
C THR A 3 -8.22 4.71 4.90
N VAL A 4 -8.51 6.01 4.83
CA VAL A 4 -8.00 6.87 3.76
C VAL A 4 -6.47 6.92 3.86
N PRO A 5 -5.73 6.70 2.76
CA PRO A 5 -4.28 6.86 2.78
C PRO A 5 -3.88 8.25 3.26
N LEU A 6 -3.06 8.31 4.31
CA LEU A 6 -2.51 9.53 4.85
C LEU A 6 -1.19 9.84 4.16
N LEU A 7 -1.13 11.00 3.50
CA LEU A 7 0.09 11.51 2.90
C LEU A 7 1.10 11.90 4.00
N ARG A 8 2.30 11.33 3.95
CA ARG A 8 3.38 11.57 4.92
C ARG A 8 4.44 12.51 4.37
N LYS A 9 4.76 12.38 3.09
CA LYS A 9 5.69 13.23 2.35
C LYS A 9 5.21 13.39 0.91
N LEU A 10 5.47 14.54 0.34
CA LEU A 10 5.22 14.86 -1.07
C LEU A 10 6.41 15.67 -1.58
N LEU A 11 6.96 15.27 -2.72
CA LEU A 11 8.01 15.98 -3.43
C LEU A 11 7.54 16.16 -4.88
N ALA A 12 7.84 17.31 -5.47
CA ALA A 12 7.55 17.58 -6.86
C ALA A 12 8.76 18.24 -7.51
N GLU A 13 9.18 17.73 -8.66
CA GLU A 13 10.26 18.27 -9.47
C GLU A 13 9.92 18.11 -10.95
N GLY A 14 9.82 19.24 -11.67
CA GLY A 14 9.32 19.25 -13.05
C GLY A 14 7.94 18.59 -13.14
N ASP A 15 7.83 17.61 -14.03
CA ASP A 15 6.60 16.83 -14.24
C ASP A 15 6.47 15.64 -13.28
N VAL A 16 7.40 15.42 -12.35
CA VAL A 16 7.41 14.25 -11.47
C VAL A 16 6.91 14.62 -10.08
N VAL A 17 5.93 13.88 -9.57
CA VAL A 17 5.41 13.98 -8.21
C VAL A 17 5.64 12.66 -7.48
N ALA A 18 6.45 12.68 -6.43
CA ALA A 18 6.70 11.53 -5.56
C ALA A 18 6.00 11.71 -4.21
N SER A 19 5.44 10.63 -3.68
CA SER A 19 4.75 10.64 -2.39
C SER A 19 5.14 9.44 -1.54
N ARG A 20 5.18 9.63 -0.22
CA ARG A 20 5.16 8.56 0.78
C ARG A 20 3.85 8.65 1.55
N TRP A 21 3.17 7.53 1.72
CA TRP A 21 1.87 7.46 2.37
C TRP A 21 1.79 6.27 3.34
N SER A 22 0.77 6.30 4.20
CA SER A 22 0.37 5.16 5.05
C SER A 22 -1.11 4.90 4.87
N ALA A 23 -1.52 3.64 4.79
CA ALA A 23 -2.92 3.23 4.71
C ALA A 23 -3.17 2.06 5.66
N GLY A 24 -4.43 1.71 5.87
CA GLY A 24 -4.79 0.56 6.71
C GLY A 24 -6.26 0.23 6.61
N GLY A 25 -6.72 -0.63 7.51
CA GLY A 25 -8.13 -0.98 7.58
C GLY A 25 -8.38 -2.28 8.32
N THR A 26 -9.61 -2.78 8.15
CA THR A 26 -10.01 -4.12 8.62
C THR A 26 -10.33 -5.00 7.41
N HIS A 27 -9.74 -6.19 7.35
CA HIS A 27 -9.96 -7.20 6.30
C HIS A 27 -11.34 -7.85 6.44
N THR A 28 -12.36 -7.11 6.01
CA THR A 28 -13.77 -7.51 6.02
C THR A 28 -14.34 -7.69 4.60
N GLY A 29 -13.52 -7.47 3.57
CA GLY A 29 -13.90 -7.57 2.16
C GLY A 29 -13.61 -8.95 1.57
N ALA A 30 -13.30 -8.97 0.27
CA ALA A 30 -12.88 -10.20 -0.43
C ALA A 30 -11.57 -10.77 0.14
N PRO A 31 -11.30 -12.08 -0.08
CA PRO A 31 -10.03 -12.71 0.26
C PRO A 31 -8.82 -11.97 -0.32
N PHE A 32 -7.68 -12.06 0.37
CA PHE A 32 -6.41 -11.53 -0.09
C PHE A 32 -5.50 -12.68 -0.56
N GLY A 33 -5.45 -12.90 -1.87
CA GLY A 33 -4.74 -14.05 -2.45
C GLY A 33 -5.26 -15.36 -1.85
N PRO A 34 -4.41 -16.20 -1.22
CA PRO A 34 -4.85 -17.44 -0.55
C PRO A 34 -5.46 -17.22 0.84
N LEU A 35 -5.43 -16.00 1.40
CA LEU A 35 -5.92 -15.73 2.75
C LEU A 35 -7.43 -15.43 2.73
N PRO A 36 -8.26 -16.20 3.47
CA PRO A 36 -9.67 -15.85 3.62
C PRO A 36 -9.84 -14.54 4.40
N THR A 37 -11.01 -13.91 4.26
CA THR A 37 -11.40 -12.73 5.04
C THR A 37 -11.24 -13.00 6.53
N SER A 38 -10.33 -12.26 7.18
CA SER A 38 -9.87 -12.61 8.54
C SER A 38 -10.44 -11.72 9.64
N GLY A 39 -11.09 -10.60 9.29
CA GLY A 39 -11.54 -9.58 10.25
C GLY A 39 -10.40 -8.85 10.98
N ARG A 40 -9.13 -9.13 10.64
CA ARG A 40 -7.97 -8.50 11.27
C ARG A 40 -7.78 -7.08 10.77
N LYS A 41 -7.22 -6.24 11.64
CA LYS A 41 -6.71 -4.92 11.24
C LYS A 41 -5.36 -5.08 10.55
N PHE A 42 -5.06 -4.17 9.63
CA PHE A 42 -3.75 -4.04 9.01
C PHE A 42 -3.39 -2.57 8.83
N GLU A 43 -2.10 -2.29 8.81
CA GLU A 43 -1.51 -1.02 8.42
C GLU A 43 -0.34 -1.26 7.47
N ILE A 44 -0.21 -0.41 6.45
CA ILE A 44 0.86 -0.47 5.46
C ILE A 44 1.43 0.93 5.21
N THR A 45 2.67 0.95 4.73
CA THR A 45 3.22 2.14 4.07
C THR A 45 3.44 1.86 2.60
N GLY A 46 3.40 2.92 1.80
CA GLY A 46 3.76 2.84 0.41
C GLY A 46 4.34 4.15 -0.10
N MET A 47 4.81 4.08 -1.33
CA MET A 47 5.29 5.20 -2.10
C MET A 47 4.66 5.16 -3.49
N SER A 48 4.40 6.35 -4.02
CA SER A 48 3.94 6.50 -5.39
C SER A 48 4.76 7.56 -6.09
N ILE A 49 5.12 7.32 -7.35
CA ILE A 49 5.70 8.30 -8.26
C ILE A 49 4.71 8.49 -9.39
N TYR A 50 4.42 9.74 -9.73
CA TYR A 50 3.51 10.11 -10.81
C TYR A 50 4.23 11.04 -11.78
N LEU A 51 4.04 10.79 -13.08
CA LEU A 51 4.32 11.77 -14.12
C LEU A 51 3.04 12.58 -14.37
N VAL A 52 3.13 13.90 -14.29
CA VAL A 52 2.01 14.82 -14.42
C VAL A 52 2.23 15.71 -15.65
N ARG A 53 1.30 15.66 -16.60
CA ARG A 53 1.30 16.47 -17.83
C ARG A 53 -0.07 17.08 -18.03
N ASP A 54 -0.12 18.36 -18.43
CA ASP A 54 -1.37 19.09 -18.66
C ASP A 54 -2.37 18.99 -17.48
N GLY A 55 -1.85 19.04 -16.26
CA GLY A 55 -2.63 18.93 -15.01
C GLY A 55 -3.22 17.55 -14.74
N ARG A 56 -2.79 16.50 -15.46
CA ARG A 56 -3.27 15.12 -15.32
C ARG A 56 -2.12 14.15 -15.03
N ILE A 57 -2.41 13.08 -14.30
CA ILE A 57 -1.48 11.95 -14.15
C ILE A 57 -1.39 11.24 -15.50
N ALA A 58 -0.24 11.34 -16.15
CA ALA A 58 0.08 10.65 -17.39
C ALA A 58 0.58 9.22 -17.14
N GLU A 59 1.32 9.02 -16.05
CA GLU A 59 1.85 7.71 -15.63
C GLU A 59 1.97 7.64 -14.11
N GLY A 60 1.92 6.43 -13.56
CA GLY A 60 2.08 6.20 -12.12
C GLY A 60 2.73 4.87 -11.81
N TRP A 61 3.66 4.89 -10.87
CA TRP A 61 4.29 3.72 -10.27
C TRP A 61 4.00 3.72 -8.78
N VAL A 62 3.54 2.59 -8.25
CA VAL A 62 3.18 2.46 -6.84
C VAL A 62 3.82 1.20 -6.28
N ASN A 63 4.46 1.35 -5.11
CA ASN A 63 5.00 0.25 -4.34
C ASN A 63 4.54 0.38 -2.90
N ASP A 64 4.03 -0.70 -2.33
CA ASP A 64 3.53 -0.75 -0.96
C ASP A 64 4.03 -2.00 -0.22
N ASP A 65 3.84 -1.99 1.10
CA ASP A 65 4.19 -3.10 1.97
C ASP A 65 3.14 -4.23 1.91
N THR A 66 2.91 -4.76 0.70
CA THR A 66 1.98 -5.86 0.47
C THR A 66 2.37 -7.11 1.27
N LEU A 67 3.67 -7.39 1.43
CA LEU A 67 4.14 -8.52 2.24
C LEU A 67 3.83 -8.32 3.73
N GLY A 68 4.12 -7.15 4.28
CA GLY A 68 3.78 -6.81 5.66
C GLY A 68 2.26 -6.85 5.90
N MET A 69 1.45 -6.47 4.92
CA MET A 69 0.00 -6.67 4.98
C MET A 69 -0.35 -8.16 5.06
N ALA A 70 0.20 -8.99 4.17
CA ALA A 70 -0.09 -10.42 4.14
C ALA A 70 0.27 -11.09 5.47
N THR A 71 1.41 -10.75 6.06
CA THR A 71 1.84 -11.23 7.37
C THR A 71 0.84 -10.82 8.47
N GLN A 72 0.41 -9.55 8.51
CA GLN A 72 -0.61 -9.09 9.46
C GLN A 72 -1.95 -9.82 9.30
N LEU A 73 -2.30 -10.21 8.07
CA LEU A 73 -3.54 -10.94 7.78
C LEU A 73 -3.45 -12.44 8.12
N GLY A 74 -2.25 -12.95 8.42
CA GLY A 74 -2.00 -14.32 8.87
C GLY A 74 -1.32 -15.22 7.84
N MET A 75 -0.72 -14.65 6.78
CA MET A 75 0.23 -15.40 5.96
C MET A 75 1.43 -15.75 6.83
N ALA A 76 1.66 -17.05 7.03
CA ALA A 76 2.87 -17.51 7.69
C ALA A 76 4.07 -16.99 6.90
N SER A 77 4.98 -16.26 7.56
CA SER A 77 6.27 -16.00 6.93
C SER A 77 6.95 -17.34 6.72
N MET A 78 7.60 -17.54 5.58
CA MET A 78 8.67 -18.51 5.52
C MET A 78 9.77 -17.99 6.44
N ALA A 79 9.67 -18.30 7.73
CA ALA A 79 10.82 -18.16 8.62
C ALA A 79 11.93 -18.97 7.96
N ALA A 80 13.08 -18.33 7.76
CA ALA A 80 14.25 -19.01 7.23
C ALA A 80 14.39 -20.33 8.01
N ALA A 81 14.40 -21.44 7.28
CA ALA A 81 14.79 -22.71 7.87
C ALA A 81 16.17 -22.48 8.50
N SER A 82 16.19 -22.43 9.83
CA SER A 82 17.42 -22.42 10.62
C SER A 82 18.11 -23.76 10.48
#